data_AF-A0AAD4DNZ4-F1
#
_entry.id   AF-A0AAD4DNZ4-F1
#
_cell.length_a   1.000
_cell.length_b   1.000
_cell.length_c   1.000
_cell.angle_alpha   90.00
_cell.angle_beta   90.00
_cell.angle_gamma   90.00
#
_symmetry.space_group_name_H-M   'P 1'
#
loop_
_entity.id
_entity.type
_entity.pdbx_description
1 polymer ?
#
loop_
_entity_poly.entity_id
_entity_poly.type
_entity_poly.pdbx_seq_one_letter_code
_entity_poly.pdbx_strand_id
1 'polypeptide(L)'
;MECLPDGCQGLLQQFHGIFSQLVDDLSSPHAIFLQPSNRVLLQPLLDMMLQRLMDPEEPKHHIMCSSSLINEECARQWLDLDERILSPIIVAFLLTCGIPPRHWQFRSLLFQSDSSTGSARNLYLLGSELVIGNPEAKQINQVTRECLWAFPPNLAPLISFYLAIVRPSVIQISGLIHHVNQAHRTHIFSQTFSSTRLEFPHVWNGSDVNAALWAHTSSLDVRLTCNLLRNAVTAMYHQFFPTLSQSESIGAQPVQKAGSNRHRPSEHVPPALGMSFEQARKYISSSHALQVLYGLRCPNNHLADGNSAILGNLKHASLALKEARFRIREEYDLYNAHLPAMSGKAAGVLDTAPYIRVKEGMIGDEVLRRVLHVVLFGDSKPSVFDRPPPGGYLITDVSRAVVQIIQAIEEQEHGLEYDLTRQTDIDAIIHFDEVEKKAQTFLATIKNDFPKSWTELCFEVHGLHQKAPSTGGERCWALRGIPG
;
A
#
# COMPACT_ATOMS: atom_id res chain seq x y z
N MET A 1 -5.55 10.19 -17.66
CA MET A 1 -6.03 9.74 -18.99
C MET A 1 -6.04 10.84 -20.04
N GLU A 2 -6.12 12.12 -19.66
CA GLU A 2 -6.17 13.23 -20.62
C GLU A 2 -4.96 13.24 -21.58
N CYS A 3 -3.73 12.99 -21.10
CA CYS A 3 -2.53 13.01 -21.95
C CYS A 3 -2.38 11.85 -22.95
N LEU A 4 -3.17 10.77 -22.83
CA LEU A 4 -3.07 9.65 -23.75
C LEU A 4 -3.74 10.02 -25.09
N PRO A 5 -3.14 9.74 -26.25
CA PRO A 5 -3.80 9.89 -27.54
C PRO A 5 -4.94 8.88 -27.66
N ASP A 6 -5.79 9.06 -28.67
CA ASP A 6 -6.85 8.10 -28.92
C ASP A 6 -6.31 6.70 -29.26
N GLY A 7 -7.04 5.66 -28.85
CA GLY A 7 -6.61 4.26 -28.95
C GLY A 7 -5.55 3.81 -27.93
N CYS A 8 -5.04 4.70 -27.07
CA CYS A 8 -4.06 4.36 -26.02
C CYS A 8 -4.66 4.22 -24.60
N GLN A 9 -5.98 4.20 -24.45
CA GLN A 9 -6.65 4.15 -23.14
C GLN A 9 -6.26 2.89 -22.33
N GLY A 10 -5.97 1.77 -23.00
CA GLY A 10 -5.54 0.53 -22.36
C GLY A 10 -4.07 0.49 -21.94
N LEU A 11 -3.23 1.46 -22.32
CA LEU A 11 -1.80 1.44 -22.03
C LEU A 11 -1.49 1.37 -20.53
N LEU A 12 -2.25 2.10 -19.70
CA LEU A 12 -2.04 2.09 -18.26
C LEU A 12 -2.34 0.71 -17.65
N GLN A 13 -3.38 0.03 -18.14
CA GLN A 13 -3.74 -1.32 -17.68
C GLN A 13 -2.68 -2.33 -18.11
N GLN A 14 -2.19 -2.25 -19.35
CA GLN A 14 -1.08 -3.09 -19.82
C GLN A 14 0.18 -2.84 -19.00
N PHE A 15 0.50 -1.57 -18.73
CA PHE A 15 1.64 -1.21 -17.90
C PHE A 15 1.51 -1.78 -16.48
N HIS A 16 0.32 -1.79 -15.89
CA HIS A 16 0.11 -2.38 -14.58
C HIS A 16 0.51 -3.86 -14.53
N GLY A 17 0.21 -4.64 -15.59
CA GLY A 17 0.64 -6.04 -15.71
C GLY A 17 2.15 -6.22 -15.93
N ILE A 18 2.82 -5.22 -16.52
CA ILE A 18 4.28 -5.21 -16.72
C ILE A 18 5.00 -4.72 -15.46
N PHE A 19 4.38 -3.87 -14.65
CA PHE A 19 5.02 -3.23 -13.49
C PHE A 19 5.58 -4.26 -12.49
N SER A 20 4.87 -5.36 -12.25
CA SER A 20 5.33 -6.46 -11.39
C SER A 20 6.49 -7.28 -11.96
N GLN A 21 6.79 -7.11 -13.26
CA GLN A 21 7.89 -7.80 -13.95
C GLN A 21 9.16 -6.93 -14.02
N LEU A 22 9.07 -5.66 -13.63
CA LEU A 22 10.23 -4.77 -13.60
C LEU A 22 11.22 -5.23 -12.54
N VAL A 23 12.50 -5.18 -12.86
CA VAL A 23 13.60 -5.51 -11.96
C VAL A 23 14.57 -4.34 -11.91
N ASP A 24 14.98 -3.93 -10.72
CA ASP A 24 15.94 -2.84 -10.57
C ASP A 24 17.33 -3.36 -10.16
N ASP A 25 18.32 -3.14 -11.02
CA ASP A 25 19.72 -3.21 -10.63
C ASP A 25 20.06 -2.01 -9.73
N LEU A 26 20.01 -2.26 -8.43
CA LEU A 26 20.25 -1.28 -7.36
C LEU A 26 21.67 -0.68 -7.37
N SER A 27 22.60 -1.30 -8.10
CA SER A 27 23.96 -0.78 -8.30
C SER A 27 24.07 0.13 -9.53
N SER A 28 23.10 0.06 -10.44
CA SER A 28 23.11 0.83 -11.68
C SER A 28 22.84 2.32 -11.44
N PRO A 29 23.65 3.20 -12.04
CA PRO A 29 23.36 4.64 -12.04
C PRO A 29 22.14 4.98 -12.92
N HIS A 30 21.71 4.05 -13.78
CA HIS A 30 20.56 4.24 -14.65
C HIS A 30 19.24 4.06 -13.92
N ALA A 31 18.26 4.89 -14.28
CA ALA A 31 16.88 4.75 -13.86
C ALA A 31 16.35 3.35 -14.15
N ILE A 32 15.47 2.86 -13.28
CA ILE A 32 14.76 1.57 -13.40
C ILE A 32 14.32 1.34 -14.86
N PHE A 33 13.66 2.34 -15.44
CA PHE A 33 13.01 2.25 -16.76
C PHE A 33 13.99 2.29 -17.94
N LEU A 34 15.23 2.72 -17.72
CA LEU A 34 16.27 2.81 -18.74
C LEU A 34 17.22 1.60 -18.73
N GLN A 35 17.10 0.72 -17.73
CA GLN A 35 17.91 -0.49 -17.67
C GLN A 35 17.54 -1.46 -18.81
N PRO A 36 18.53 -2.16 -19.41
CA PRO A 36 18.29 -3.00 -20.59
C PRO A 36 17.19 -4.05 -20.41
N SER A 37 17.12 -4.69 -19.24
CA SER A 37 16.11 -5.71 -18.91
C SER A 37 14.69 -5.15 -18.97
N ASN A 38 14.47 -3.97 -18.39
CA ASN A 38 13.16 -3.33 -18.34
C ASN A 38 12.81 -2.65 -19.67
N ARG A 39 13.81 -2.15 -20.40
CA ARG A 39 13.59 -1.47 -21.68
C ARG A 39 12.89 -2.37 -22.69
N VAL A 40 13.22 -3.66 -22.74
CA VAL A 40 12.57 -4.62 -23.64
C VAL A 40 11.06 -4.72 -23.37
N LEU A 41 10.65 -4.64 -22.10
CA LEU A 41 9.24 -4.70 -21.69
C LEU A 41 8.51 -3.37 -21.97
N LEU A 42 9.20 -2.25 -21.80
CA LEU A 42 8.61 -0.90 -21.83
C LEU A 42 8.60 -0.28 -23.22
N GLN A 43 9.57 -0.60 -24.08
CA GLN A 43 9.74 -0.02 -25.41
C GLN A 43 8.48 -0.18 -26.30
N PRO A 44 7.80 -1.34 -26.34
CA PRO A 44 6.58 -1.47 -27.15
C PRO A 44 5.46 -0.50 -26.74
N LEU A 45 5.30 -0.23 -25.43
CA LEU A 45 4.30 0.72 -24.94
C LEU A 45 4.68 2.17 -25.27
N LEU A 46 5.98 2.49 -25.17
CA LEU A 46 6.50 3.81 -25.53
C LEU A 46 6.35 4.05 -27.04
N ASP A 47 6.71 3.08 -27.87
CA ASP A 47 6.59 3.17 -29.33
C ASP A 47 5.13 3.33 -29.74
N MET A 48 4.21 2.58 -29.11
CA MET A 48 2.77 2.74 -29.35
C MET A 48 2.27 4.15 -28.98
N MET A 49 2.66 4.66 -27.82
CA MET A 49 2.30 6.01 -27.36
C MET A 49 2.81 7.07 -28.36
N LEU A 50 4.09 6.99 -28.74
CA LEU A 50 4.73 7.93 -29.65
C LEU A 50 4.14 7.85 -31.06
N GLN A 51 3.97 6.65 -31.60
CA GLN A 51 3.40 6.45 -32.93
C GLN A 51 2.00 7.05 -33.01
N ARG A 52 1.18 6.87 -31.97
CA ARG A 52 -0.16 7.46 -31.91
C ARG A 52 -0.14 8.97 -31.74
N LEU A 53 0.70 9.52 -30.85
CA LEU A 53 0.84 10.98 -30.70
C LEU A 53 1.34 11.66 -31.98
N MET A 54 2.18 10.98 -32.76
CA MET A 54 2.77 11.48 -34.01
C MET A 54 1.93 11.14 -35.25
N ASP A 55 0.76 10.53 -35.09
CA ASP A 55 -0.15 10.24 -36.19
C ASP A 55 -0.87 11.54 -36.61
N PRO A 56 -0.76 11.99 -37.88
CA PRO A 56 -1.49 13.17 -38.36
C PRO A 56 -3.01 13.09 -38.21
N GLU A 57 -3.56 11.87 -38.14
CA GLU A 57 -4.99 11.62 -37.98
C GLU A 57 -5.40 11.45 -36.50
N GLU A 58 -4.49 11.65 -35.55
CA GLU A 58 -4.80 11.58 -34.12
C GLU A 58 -5.82 12.67 -33.74
N PRO A 59 -7.03 12.31 -33.28
CA PRO A 59 -8.15 13.23 -33.23
C PRO A 59 -8.25 14.06 -31.94
N LYS A 60 -7.37 13.83 -30.95
CA LYS A 60 -7.51 14.39 -29.60
C LYS A 60 -6.58 15.57 -29.34
N HIS A 61 -5.32 15.42 -29.73
CA HIS A 61 -4.23 16.34 -29.43
C HIS A 61 -3.74 17.06 -30.68
N HIS A 62 -3.86 16.45 -31.87
CA HIS A 62 -3.49 17.08 -33.15
C HIS A 62 -2.06 17.66 -33.18
N ILE A 63 -1.10 16.94 -32.58
CA ILE A 63 0.30 17.40 -32.50
C ILE A 63 0.94 17.46 -33.90
N MET A 64 0.53 16.59 -34.81
CA MET A 64 0.99 16.56 -36.20
C MET A 64 -0.14 17.03 -37.13
N CYS A 65 0.18 17.93 -38.05
CA CYS A 65 -0.72 18.33 -39.13
C CYS A 65 -0.77 17.24 -40.22
N SER A 66 -1.80 17.26 -41.07
CA SER A 66 -1.92 16.38 -42.26
C SER A 66 -0.73 16.48 -43.22
N SER A 67 0.01 17.59 -43.20
CA SER A 67 1.28 17.79 -43.92
C SER A 67 2.49 17.13 -43.27
N SER A 68 2.32 16.39 -42.17
CA SER A 68 3.39 15.84 -41.32
C SER A 68 4.30 16.90 -40.69
N LEU A 69 3.85 18.15 -40.60
CA LEU A 69 4.51 19.21 -39.85
C LEU A 69 3.99 19.24 -38.41
N ILE A 70 4.83 19.60 -37.45
CA ILE A 70 4.42 19.75 -36.06
C ILE A 70 3.54 20.99 -35.88
N ASN A 71 2.40 20.82 -35.22
CA ASN A 71 1.57 21.91 -34.74
C ASN A 71 2.10 22.35 -33.37
N GLU A 72 2.92 23.41 -33.34
CA GLU A 72 3.56 23.88 -32.11
C GLU A 72 2.57 24.26 -31.01
N GLU A 73 1.41 24.81 -31.36
CA GLU A 73 0.39 25.22 -30.37
C GLU A 73 -0.21 24.00 -29.68
N CYS A 74 -0.64 23.01 -30.46
CA CYS A 74 -1.15 21.73 -29.96
C CYS A 74 -0.09 20.97 -29.15
N ALA A 75 1.17 20.96 -29.63
CA ALA A 75 2.29 20.37 -28.90
C ALA A 75 2.48 21.03 -27.52
N ARG A 76 2.44 22.37 -27.44
CA ARG A 76 2.55 23.10 -26.17
C ARG A 76 1.38 22.80 -25.22
N GLN A 77 0.15 22.80 -25.74
CA GLN A 77 -1.04 22.47 -24.94
C GLN A 77 -0.96 21.04 -24.37
N TRP A 78 -0.46 20.08 -25.16
CA TRP A 78 -0.24 18.72 -24.67
C TRP A 78 0.88 18.66 -23.63
N LEU A 79 1.98 19.39 -23.84
CA LEU A 79 3.08 19.49 -22.89
C LEU A 79 2.68 20.13 -21.56
N ASP A 80 1.68 21.02 -21.54
CA ASP A 80 1.09 21.57 -20.31
C ASP A 80 0.35 20.51 -19.47
N LEU A 81 -0.05 19.39 -20.08
CA LEU A 81 -0.64 18.27 -19.34
C LEU A 81 0.38 17.59 -18.43
N ASP A 82 1.69 17.75 -18.68
CA ASP A 82 2.76 17.20 -17.85
C ASP A 82 2.63 17.64 -16.38
N GLU A 83 2.44 18.95 -16.17
CA GLU A 83 2.27 19.53 -14.84
C GLU A 83 0.95 19.10 -14.19
N ARG A 84 -0.11 18.96 -14.98
CA ARG A 84 -1.42 18.49 -14.51
C ARG A 84 -1.38 17.05 -14.03
N ILE A 85 -0.46 16.23 -14.53
CA ILE A 85 -0.24 14.85 -14.07
C ILE A 85 0.62 14.83 -12.80
N LEU A 86 1.73 15.58 -12.78
CA LEU A 86 2.65 15.59 -11.65
C LEU A 86 2.02 16.14 -10.38
N SER A 87 1.19 17.19 -10.50
CA SER A 87 0.56 17.89 -9.38
C SER A 87 -0.27 16.98 -8.45
N PRO A 88 -1.22 16.16 -8.93
CA PRO A 88 -1.92 15.20 -8.06
C PRO A 88 -1.00 14.08 -7.57
N ILE A 89 -0.01 13.63 -8.35
CA ILE A 89 0.92 12.56 -7.93
C ILE A 89 1.77 13.01 -6.73
N ILE A 90 2.34 14.22 -6.77
CA ILE A 90 3.16 14.73 -5.68
C ILE A 90 2.34 14.95 -4.40
N VAL A 91 1.09 15.41 -4.53
CA VAL A 91 0.18 15.55 -3.39
C VAL A 91 -0.17 14.19 -2.80
N ALA A 92 -0.55 13.22 -3.63
CA ALA A 92 -0.84 11.87 -3.17
C ALA A 92 0.38 11.23 -2.49
N PHE A 93 1.58 11.42 -3.03
CA PHE A 93 2.83 10.98 -2.41
C PHE A 93 3.05 11.64 -1.05
N LEU A 94 2.95 12.98 -0.97
CA LEU A 94 3.12 13.73 0.28
C LEU A 94 2.18 13.28 1.38
N LEU A 95 0.92 12.97 1.04
CA LEU A 95 -0.07 12.51 1.99
C LEU A 95 0.20 11.06 2.45
N THR A 96 0.91 10.24 1.68
CA THR A 96 0.97 8.77 1.91
C THR A 96 2.37 8.20 2.17
N CYS A 97 3.43 8.99 2.00
CA CYS A 97 4.82 8.54 2.11
C CYS A 97 5.36 8.40 3.55
N GLY A 98 4.48 8.35 4.55
CA GLY A 98 4.88 8.45 5.95
C GLY A 98 5.29 9.89 6.29
N ILE A 99 6.40 10.09 7.00
CA ILE A 99 6.84 11.45 7.37
C ILE A 99 7.36 12.19 6.12
N PRO A 100 6.63 13.19 5.58
CA PRO A 100 6.89 13.74 4.26
C PRO A 100 8.22 14.49 4.15
N PRO A 101 8.79 14.59 2.93
CA PRO A 101 9.95 15.42 2.66
C PRO A 101 9.73 16.88 3.05
N ARG A 102 10.82 17.58 3.37
CA ARG A 102 10.78 19.04 3.47
C ARG A 102 10.62 19.63 2.07
N HIS A 103 9.95 20.76 1.99
CA HIS A 103 9.61 21.43 0.73
C HIS A 103 10.82 21.65 -0.21
N TRP A 104 12.02 21.93 0.33
CA TRP A 104 13.22 22.16 -0.49
C TRP A 104 13.87 20.88 -1.01
N GLN A 105 13.56 19.71 -0.45
CA GLN A 105 14.15 18.43 -0.87
C GLN A 105 13.62 17.96 -2.24
N PHE A 106 12.45 18.43 -2.66
CA PHE A 106 11.83 18.02 -3.93
C PHE A 106 12.69 18.35 -5.15
N ARG A 107 13.43 19.47 -5.09
CA ARG A 107 14.29 19.89 -6.21
C ARG A 107 15.47 18.95 -6.45
N SER A 108 15.83 18.13 -5.47
CA SER A 108 16.98 17.23 -5.56
C SER A 108 16.57 15.78 -5.83
N LEU A 109 15.28 15.51 -6.06
CA LEU A 109 14.79 14.14 -6.24
C LEU A 109 14.98 13.69 -7.69
N LEU A 110 15.89 12.73 -7.88
CA LEU A 110 16.29 12.20 -9.18
C LEU A 110 15.73 10.79 -9.40
N PHE A 111 15.26 10.47 -10.60
CA PHE A 111 15.00 9.07 -11.01
C PHE A 111 16.17 8.47 -11.78
N GLN A 112 17.01 9.31 -12.38
CA GLN A 112 18.21 8.95 -13.13
C GLN A 112 19.40 9.72 -12.55
N SER A 113 20.53 9.03 -12.34
CA SER A 113 21.72 9.67 -11.79
C SER A 113 22.23 10.75 -12.74
N ASP A 114 22.67 11.87 -12.18
CA ASP A 114 23.14 13.02 -12.92
C ASP A 114 24.68 13.04 -12.95
N SER A 115 25.23 12.69 -14.11
CA SER A 115 26.68 12.66 -14.32
C SER A 115 27.35 14.03 -14.18
N SER A 116 26.62 15.13 -14.37
CA SER A 116 27.18 16.49 -14.30
C SER A 116 27.42 16.93 -12.87
N THR A 117 26.54 16.54 -11.94
CA THR A 117 26.65 16.84 -10.51
C THR A 117 27.24 15.70 -9.70
N GLY A 118 27.36 14.50 -10.29
CA GLY A 118 27.74 13.27 -9.58
C GLY A 118 26.64 12.74 -8.65
N SER A 119 25.43 13.30 -8.72
CA SER A 119 24.32 12.93 -7.84
C SER A 119 23.73 11.58 -8.26
N ALA A 120 23.63 10.66 -7.31
CA ALA A 120 22.95 9.39 -7.52
C ALA A 120 21.43 9.58 -7.64
N ARG A 121 20.76 8.68 -8.37
CA ARG A 121 19.28 8.62 -8.37
C ARG A 121 18.73 8.36 -6.96
N ASN A 122 17.51 8.82 -6.71
CA ASN A 122 16.76 8.61 -5.47
C ASN A 122 15.65 7.57 -5.61
N LEU A 123 15.20 7.26 -6.84
CA LEU A 123 14.12 6.32 -7.10
C LEU A 123 14.64 4.88 -7.30
N TYR A 124 14.12 3.95 -6.52
CA TYR A 124 14.50 2.53 -6.54
C TYR A 124 13.27 1.62 -6.49
N LEU A 125 13.39 0.41 -7.04
CA LEU A 125 12.42 -0.66 -6.87
C LEU A 125 12.99 -1.75 -5.95
N LEU A 126 12.52 -1.80 -4.71
CA LEU A 126 12.97 -2.76 -3.70
C LEU A 126 11.94 -3.88 -3.57
N GLY A 127 12.21 -5.02 -4.19
CA GLY A 127 11.21 -6.07 -4.38
C GLY A 127 10.08 -5.54 -5.26
N SER A 128 8.86 -5.49 -4.73
CA SER A 128 7.69 -4.89 -5.41
C SER A 128 7.42 -3.43 -5.02
N GLU A 129 8.26 -2.85 -4.15
CA GLU A 129 8.03 -1.51 -3.59
C GLU A 129 8.82 -0.45 -4.33
N LEU A 130 8.11 0.51 -4.93
CA LEU A 130 8.75 1.71 -5.44
C LEU A 130 9.03 2.66 -4.28
N VAL A 131 10.28 3.08 -4.12
CA VAL A 131 10.71 3.94 -3.01
C VAL A 131 11.55 5.12 -3.49
N ILE A 132 11.45 6.25 -2.78
CA ILE A 132 12.39 7.38 -2.87
C ILE A 132 13.30 7.35 -1.65
N GLY A 133 14.62 7.34 -1.87
CA GLY A 133 15.62 7.31 -0.83
C GLY A 133 16.64 8.44 -0.89
N ASN A 134 17.30 8.71 0.25
CA ASN A 134 18.47 9.58 0.36
C ASN A 134 18.32 10.98 -0.29
N PRO A 135 17.26 11.75 0.02
CA PRO A 135 17.18 13.14 -0.38
C PRO A 135 18.37 13.95 0.20
N GLU A 136 18.58 15.14 -0.35
CA GLU A 136 19.55 16.10 0.18
C GLU A 136 19.31 16.36 1.69
N ALA A 137 20.40 16.35 2.48
CA ALA A 137 20.37 16.65 3.91
C ALA A 137 20.70 18.13 4.19
N LYS A 138 20.15 18.67 5.29
CA LYS A 138 20.41 20.06 5.71
C LYS A 138 21.77 20.21 6.43
N GLN A 139 22.34 19.11 6.93
CA GLN A 139 23.48 19.15 7.83
C GLN A 139 24.78 19.32 7.02
N ILE A 140 25.67 20.22 7.47
CA ILE A 140 26.92 20.55 6.77
C ILE A 140 27.81 19.30 6.55
N ASN A 141 27.76 18.34 7.47
CA ASN A 141 28.60 17.14 7.44
C ASN A 141 27.88 15.92 6.86
N GLN A 142 26.66 16.07 6.35
CA GLN A 142 25.87 14.97 5.82
C GLN A 142 25.23 15.38 4.50
N VAL A 143 25.67 14.78 3.39
CA VAL A 143 25.18 15.11 2.05
C VAL A 143 23.74 14.61 1.85
N THR A 144 23.43 13.42 2.35
CA THR A 144 22.13 12.78 2.19
C THR A 144 21.49 12.48 3.54
N ARG A 145 20.17 12.63 3.64
CA ARG A 145 19.42 12.20 4.82
C ARG A 145 19.06 10.73 4.67
N GLU A 146 19.39 9.92 5.65
CA GLU A 146 18.88 8.55 5.71
C GLU A 146 17.35 8.57 5.87
N CYS A 147 16.64 8.20 4.80
CA CYS A 147 15.22 7.90 4.81
C CYS A 147 14.84 7.15 3.54
N LEU A 148 13.74 6.40 3.63
CA LEU A 148 13.03 5.81 2.48
C LEU A 148 11.55 6.12 2.58
N TRP A 149 10.99 6.55 1.46
CA TRP A 149 9.58 6.86 1.29
C TRP A 149 8.99 5.91 0.26
N ALA A 150 8.15 4.98 0.71
CA ALA A 150 7.48 4.06 -0.18
C ALA A 150 6.22 4.68 -0.78
N PHE A 151 6.00 4.47 -2.07
CA PHE A 151 4.74 4.80 -2.72
C PHE A 151 3.66 3.78 -2.33
N PRO A 152 2.39 4.19 -2.22
CA PRO A 152 1.31 3.21 -2.06
C PRO A 152 1.17 2.37 -3.34
N PRO A 153 0.67 1.12 -3.25
CA PRO A 153 0.60 0.18 -4.37
C PRO A 153 -0.14 0.72 -5.59
N ASN A 154 -1.14 1.58 -5.40
CA ASN A 154 -1.92 2.16 -6.48
C ASN A 154 -1.22 3.36 -7.16
N LEU A 155 -0.30 4.03 -6.46
CA LEU A 155 0.42 5.20 -6.97
C LEU A 155 1.74 4.82 -7.64
N ALA A 156 2.41 3.77 -7.17
CA ALA A 156 3.68 3.31 -7.70
C ALA A 156 3.63 3.01 -9.22
N PRO A 157 2.62 2.29 -9.76
CA PRO A 157 2.47 2.10 -11.20
C PRO A 157 2.20 3.41 -11.94
N LEU A 158 1.47 4.36 -11.35
CA LEU A 158 1.13 5.63 -12.01
C LEU A 158 2.36 6.51 -12.22
N ILE A 159 3.17 6.72 -11.18
CA ILE A 159 4.41 7.49 -11.32
C ILE A 159 5.41 6.76 -12.21
N SER A 160 5.46 5.43 -12.17
CA SER A 160 6.34 4.65 -13.03
C SER A 160 5.92 4.71 -14.49
N PHE A 161 4.63 4.59 -14.79
CA PHE A 161 4.08 4.78 -16.14
C PHE A 161 4.41 6.17 -16.67
N TYR A 162 4.22 7.18 -15.82
CA TYR A 162 4.56 8.55 -16.17
C TYR A 162 6.05 8.69 -16.51
N LEU A 163 6.97 8.22 -15.65
CA LEU A 163 8.41 8.34 -15.88
C LEU A 163 8.93 7.46 -17.02
N ALA A 164 8.31 6.30 -17.26
CA ALA A 164 8.74 5.34 -18.27
C ALA A 164 8.17 5.61 -19.67
N ILE A 165 6.93 6.12 -19.76
CA ILE A 165 6.18 6.22 -21.02
C ILE A 165 5.85 7.67 -21.36
N VAL A 166 5.25 8.41 -20.43
CA VAL A 166 4.81 9.80 -20.70
C VAL A 166 6.01 10.75 -20.80
N ARG A 167 6.93 10.69 -19.83
CA ARG A 167 8.10 11.58 -19.75
C ARG A 167 9.01 11.48 -20.98
N PRO A 168 9.35 10.28 -21.53
CA PRO A 168 10.10 10.21 -22.78
C PRO A 168 9.38 10.85 -23.96
N SER A 169 8.05 10.69 -24.06
CA SER A 169 7.24 11.37 -25.07
C SER A 169 7.26 12.90 -24.91
N VAL A 170 7.19 13.39 -23.67
CA VAL A 170 7.36 14.81 -23.33
C VAL A 170 8.73 15.32 -23.81
N ILE A 171 9.81 14.59 -23.53
CA ILE A 171 11.17 14.97 -23.96
C ILE A 171 11.26 15.00 -25.49
N GLN A 172 10.68 14.02 -26.19
CA GLN A 172 10.73 13.94 -27.65
C GLN A 172 9.95 15.09 -28.30
N ILE A 173 8.71 15.32 -27.90
CA ILE A 173 7.87 16.40 -28.43
C ILE A 173 8.48 17.77 -28.13
N SER A 174 8.99 17.97 -26.90
CA SER A 174 9.71 19.19 -26.54
C SER A 174 10.93 19.43 -27.45
N GLY A 175 11.64 18.37 -27.84
CA GLY A 175 12.75 18.44 -28.79
C GLY A 175 12.32 18.88 -30.19
N LEU A 176 11.16 18.42 -30.66
CA LEU A 176 10.62 18.78 -31.98
C LEU A 176 10.22 20.26 -32.07
N ILE A 177 9.79 20.87 -30.96
CA ILE A 177 9.49 22.31 -30.90
C ILE A 177 10.66 23.16 -30.35
N HIS A 178 11.87 22.59 -30.27
CA HIS A 178 13.08 23.26 -29.78
C HIS A 178 13.02 23.80 -28.33
N HIS A 179 12.21 23.20 -27.45
CA HIS A 179 12.08 23.52 -26.01
C HIS A 179 12.67 22.44 -25.10
N VAL A 180 13.96 22.12 -25.26
CA VAL A 180 14.58 21.02 -24.49
C VAL A 180 14.91 21.43 -23.05
N ASN A 181 14.15 20.91 -22.09
CA ASN A 181 14.48 20.97 -20.67
C ASN A 181 15.33 19.76 -20.25
N GLN A 182 16.59 19.99 -19.85
CA GLN A 182 17.48 18.90 -19.38
C GLN A 182 17.01 18.27 -18.06
N ALA A 183 16.29 19.00 -17.21
CA ALA A 183 15.82 18.47 -15.93
C ALA A 183 14.86 17.28 -16.11
N HIS A 184 14.09 17.23 -17.20
CA HIS A 184 13.22 16.09 -17.54
C HIS A 184 13.97 14.76 -17.65
N ARG A 185 15.27 14.78 -17.94
CA ARG A 185 16.10 13.57 -18.10
C ARG A 185 16.55 12.96 -16.78
N THR A 186 16.53 13.73 -15.70
CA THR A 186 17.12 13.32 -14.41
C THR A 186 16.17 13.45 -13.23
N HIS A 187 15.35 14.51 -13.16
CA HIS A 187 14.52 14.86 -12.01
C HIS A 187 13.14 14.21 -12.08
N ILE A 188 12.64 13.73 -10.93
CA ILE A 188 11.28 13.19 -10.81
C ILE A 188 10.25 14.28 -11.08
N PHE A 189 10.41 15.43 -10.39
CA PHE A 189 9.48 16.56 -10.42
C PHE A 189 10.11 17.74 -11.13
N SER A 190 9.77 17.89 -12.41
CA SER A 190 10.25 18.95 -13.30
C SER A 190 9.09 19.51 -14.14
N GLN A 191 9.26 20.73 -14.64
CA GLN A 191 8.28 21.50 -15.41
C GLN A 191 8.75 21.60 -16.86
N THR A 192 7.83 21.48 -17.81
CA THR A 192 8.18 21.63 -19.23
C THR A 192 8.65 23.05 -19.54
N PHE A 193 7.92 24.05 -19.06
CA PHE A 193 8.22 25.45 -19.31
C PHE A 193 8.95 26.07 -18.12
N SER A 194 9.86 27.00 -18.42
CA SER A 194 10.62 27.71 -17.40
C SER A 194 9.68 28.52 -16.52
N SER A 195 9.80 28.35 -15.21
CA SER A 195 9.32 29.35 -14.27
C SER A 195 10.12 30.66 -14.40
N THR A 196 9.63 31.75 -13.82
CA THR A 196 10.32 33.06 -13.78
C THR A 196 11.57 33.09 -12.88
N ARG A 197 12.01 31.92 -12.37
CA ARG A 197 13.09 31.80 -11.39
C ARG A 197 14.45 31.69 -12.06
N LEU A 198 15.46 32.31 -11.45
CA LEU A 198 16.85 32.27 -11.93
C LEU A 198 17.52 30.93 -11.66
N GLU A 199 17.28 30.33 -10.49
CA GLU A 199 17.85 29.05 -10.10
C GLU A 199 16.87 27.91 -10.39
N PHE A 200 17.37 26.87 -11.06
CA PHE A 200 16.60 25.66 -11.41
C PHE A 200 15.21 25.98 -12.00
N PRO A 201 15.15 26.77 -13.10
CA PRO A 201 13.90 27.29 -13.65
C PRO A 201 12.85 26.22 -13.95
N HIS A 202 13.28 24.99 -14.22
CA HIS A 202 12.44 23.89 -14.66
C HIS A 202 12.25 22.78 -13.62
N VAL A 203 12.64 22.99 -12.37
CA VAL A 203 12.51 21.99 -11.31
C VAL A 203 11.47 22.46 -10.30
N TRP A 204 10.63 21.54 -9.84
CA TRP A 204 9.68 21.86 -8.78
C TRP A 204 10.42 22.18 -7.50
N ASN A 205 10.09 23.33 -6.91
CA ASN A 205 10.59 23.72 -5.60
C ASN A 205 9.48 23.69 -4.54
N GLY A 206 9.82 24.11 -3.32
CA GLY A 206 8.88 24.10 -2.22
C GLY A 206 7.64 24.98 -2.42
N SER A 207 7.73 26.06 -3.18
CA SER A 207 6.57 26.91 -3.49
C SER A 207 5.61 26.19 -4.44
N ASP A 208 6.13 25.53 -5.48
CA ASP A 208 5.30 24.78 -6.43
C ASP A 208 4.58 23.62 -5.73
N VAL A 209 5.32 22.90 -4.87
CA VAL A 209 4.78 21.78 -4.10
C VAL A 209 3.68 22.25 -3.14
N ASN A 210 3.87 23.35 -2.42
CA ASN A 210 2.86 23.90 -1.53
C ASN A 210 1.63 24.42 -2.30
N ALA A 211 1.84 25.03 -3.47
CA ALA A 211 0.74 25.47 -4.34
C ALA A 211 -0.10 24.28 -4.81
N ALA A 212 0.55 23.18 -5.23
CA ALA A 212 -0.13 21.94 -5.59
C ALA A 212 -0.91 21.36 -4.40
N LEU A 213 -0.29 21.26 -3.21
CA LEU A 213 -0.98 20.84 -1.99
C LEU A 213 -2.25 21.67 -1.76
N TRP A 214 -2.14 23.01 -1.78
CA TRP A 214 -3.30 23.88 -1.56
C TRP A 214 -4.40 23.70 -2.59
N ALA A 215 -4.06 23.56 -3.87
CA ALA A 215 -5.04 23.35 -4.92
C ALA A 215 -5.86 22.07 -4.68
N HIS A 216 -5.16 20.97 -4.36
CA HIS A 216 -5.78 19.64 -4.20
C HIS A 216 -6.39 19.40 -2.81
N THR A 217 -6.08 20.23 -1.82
CA THR A 217 -6.65 20.15 -0.46
C THR A 217 -7.44 21.40 -0.10
N SER A 218 -7.98 22.09 -1.10
CA SER A 218 -8.74 23.34 -0.94
C SER A 218 -10.06 23.18 -0.19
N SER A 219 -10.56 21.94 -0.06
CA SER A 219 -11.73 21.60 0.74
C SER A 219 -11.47 21.54 2.25
N LEU A 220 -10.21 21.57 2.68
CA LEU A 220 -9.86 21.60 4.10
C LEU A 220 -9.89 23.04 4.62
N ASP A 221 -10.37 23.23 5.84
CA ASP A 221 -10.37 24.54 6.52
C ASP A 221 -8.95 25.08 6.80
N VAL A 222 -7.93 24.24 6.61
CA VAL A 222 -6.53 24.55 6.88
C VAL A 222 -5.71 24.43 5.60
N ARG A 223 -4.93 25.46 5.30
CA ARG A 223 -3.97 25.47 4.18
C ARG A 223 -2.78 24.56 4.49
N LEU A 224 -2.80 23.34 3.94
CA LEU A 224 -1.73 22.38 4.14
C LEU A 224 -0.43 22.80 3.45
N THR A 225 0.67 22.84 4.19
CA THR A 225 2.03 23.00 3.65
C THR A 225 2.85 21.76 3.94
N CYS A 226 3.96 21.53 3.24
CA CYS A 226 4.84 20.39 3.55
C CYS A 226 5.27 20.37 5.02
N ASN A 227 5.54 21.54 5.63
CA ASN A 227 5.93 21.62 7.03
C ASN A 227 4.78 21.27 7.98
N LEU A 228 3.58 21.79 7.71
CA LEU A 228 2.40 21.49 8.53
C LEU A 228 2.04 20.02 8.44
N LEU A 229 2.00 19.47 7.21
CA LEU A 229 1.74 18.06 6.98
C LEU A 229 2.78 17.19 7.68
N ARG A 230 4.07 17.55 7.60
CA ARG A 230 5.14 16.85 8.30
C ARG A 230 4.92 16.81 9.80
N ASN A 231 4.58 17.94 10.41
CA ASN A 231 4.33 18.04 11.84
C ASN A 231 3.09 17.23 12.25
N ALA A 232 2.00 17.34 11.49
CA ALA A 232 0.77 16.57 11.73
C ALA A 232 1.03 15.06 11.66
N VAL A 233 1.71 14.61 10.61
CA VAL A 233 2.10 13.21 10.46
C VAL A 233 3.00 12.76 11.60
N THR A 234 4.03 13.53 11.95
CA THR A 234 4.91 13.19 13.08
C THR A 234 4.13 13.03 14.39
N ALA A 235 3.16 13.91 14.67
CA ALA A 235 2.28 13.77 15.83
C ALA A 235 1.42 12.49 15.77
N MET A 236 0.88 12.14 14.59
CA MET A 236 0.16 10.87 14.39
C MET A 236 1.05 9.65 14.67
N TYR A 237 2.32 9.66 14.24
CA TYR A 237 3.25 8.56 14.56
C TYR A 237 3.49 8.43 16.06
N HIS A 238 3.70 9.54 16.78
CA HIS A 238 3.88 9.50 18.22
C HIS A 238 2.65 8.91 18.94
N GLN A 239 1.45 9.22 18.45
CA GLN A 239 0.21 8.76 19.04
C GLN A 239 -0.13 7.30 18.70
N PHE A 240 0.00 6.92 17.42
CA PHE A 240 -0.54 5.66 16.90
C PHE A 240 0.51 4.60 16.60
N PHE A 241 1.78 5.01 16.47
CA PHE A 241 2.91 4.15 16.12
C PHE A 241 4.16 4.49 16.96
N PRO A 242 4.07 4.44 18.31
CA PRO A 242 5.16 4.89 19.18
C PRO A 242 6.48 4.12 18.95
N THR A 243 6.41 2.84 18.61
CA THR A 243 7.58 2.00 18.30
C THR A 243 8.32 2.45 17.04
N LEU A 244 7.62 3.00 16.05
CA LEU A 244 8.23 3.59 14.86
C LEU A 244 8.86 4.96 15.16
N SER A 245 8.28 5.71 16.11
CA SER A 245 8.74 7.06 16.50
C SER A 245 9.98 7.07 17.38
N GLN A 246 10.16 6.08 18.26
CA GLN A 246 11.24 6.05 19.25
C GLN A 246 12.64 5.78 18.66
N SER A 247 12.76 5.58 17.35
CA SER A 247 14.02 5.16 16.73
C SER A 247 15.05 6.25 16.54
N GLU A 248 14.66 7.52 16.62
CA GLU A 248 15.59 8.62 16.32
C GLU A 248 16.73 8.73 17.36
N SER A 249 16.66 7.99 18.48
CA SER A 249 17.64 8.00 19.56
C SER A 249 18.69 6.88 19.53
N ILE A 250 18.60 5.90 18.63
CA ILE A 250 19.69 4.93 18.44
C ILE A 250 20.72 5.59 17.53
N GLY A 251 21.57 6.42 18.13
CA GLY A 251 22.73 7.00 17.47
C GLY A 251 23.51 5.89 16.76
N ALA A 252 24.04 6.24 15.57
CA ALA A 252 24.82 5.38 14.70
C ALA A 252 25.89 4.62 15.50
N GLN A 253 25.55 3.44 16.01
CA GLN A 253 26.57 2.49 16.44
C GLN A 253 27.19 1.96 15.16
N PRO A 254 28.52 2.09 14.98
CA PRO A 254 29.19 1.58 13.81
C PRO A 254 28.89 0.08 13.73
N VAL A 255 28.17 -0.31 12.67
CA VAL A 255 27.84 -1.71 12.40
C VAL A 255 29.17 -2.46 12.25
N GLN A 256 29.60 -3.13 13.30
CA GLN A 256 30.72 -4.06 13.23
C GLN A 256 30.30 -5.16 12.26
N LYS A 257 31.04 -5.29 11.15
CA LYS A 257 30.85 -6.30 10.10
C LYS A 257 31.02 -7.70 10.69
N ALA A 258 30.00 -8.23 11.35
CA ALA A 258 29.94 -9.63 11.75
C ALA A 258 29.50 -10.45 10.52
N GLY A 259 30.42 -11.25 9.98
CA GLY A 259 30.19 -12.08 8.80
C GLY A 259 29.13 -13.14 9.07
N SER A 260 27.92 -12.95 8.53
CA SER A 260 26.89 -13.97 8.44
C SER A 260 26.41 -14.10 6.99
N ASN A 261 27.06 -15.00 6.26
CA ASN A 261 26.94 -15.20 4.79
C ASN A 261 25.72 -16.04 4.36
N ARG A 262 24.51 -15.78 4.87
CA ARG A 262 23.30 -16.49 4.40
C ARG A 262 22.04 -15.61 4.29
N HIS A 263 22.18 -14.36 3.82
CA HIS A 263 21.02 -13.55 3.46
C HIS A 263 20.62 -13.82 2.00
N ARG A 264 19.30 -13.92 1.75
CA ARG A 264 18.75 -14.21 0.42
C ARG A 264 19.08 -13.06 -0.55
N PRO A 265 19.39 -13.35 -1.83
CA PRO A 265 19.71 -12.34 -2.85
C PRO A 265 18.62 -11.29 -3.10
N SER A 266 17.38 -11.51 -2.65
CA SER A 266 16.24 -10.60 -2.85
C SER A 266 16.11 -9.48 -1.80
N GLU A 267 17.03 -9.40 -0.83
CA GLU A 267 16.94 -8.47 0.31
C GLU A 267 18.10 -7.46 0.34
N HIS A 268 18.66 -7.13 -0.82
CA HIS A 268 19.72 -6.14 -0.90
C HIS A 268 19.15 -4.72 -0.91
N VAL A 269 19.63 -3.90 0.01
CA VAL A 269 19.46 -2.45 -0.04
C VAL A 269 20.54 -1.88 -0.96
N PRO A 270 20.23 -0.90 -1.83
CA PRO A 270 21.23 -0.27 -2.68
C PRO A 270 22.42 0.22 -1.84
N PRO A 271 23.67 -0.10 -2.22
CA PRO A 271 24.85 0.39 -1.51
C PRO A 271 24.89 1.92 -1.42
N ALA A 272 24.37 2.61 -2.46
CA ALA A 272 24.25 4.06 -2.51
C ALA A 272 23.35 4.64 -1.40
N LEU A 273 22.47 3.82 -0.81
CA LEU A 273 21.66 4.24 0.32
C LEU A 273 22.44 4.29 1.64
N GLY A 274 23.57 3.56 1.74
CA GLY A 274 24.40 3.53 2.94
C GLY A 274 23.71 2.98 4.19
N MET A 275 22.58 2.30 4.04
CA MET A 275 21.76 1.82 5.16
C MET A 275 21.67 0.28 5.19
N SER A 276 21.46 -0.28 6.38
CA SER A 276 21.21 -1.72 6.56
C SER A 276 19.81 -2.11 6.07
N PHE A 277 19.59 -3.40 5.84
CA PHE A 277 18.27 -3.93 5.51
C PHE A 277 17.22 -3.63 6.59
N GLU A 278 17.58 -3.74 7.86
CA GLU A 278 16.68 -3.42 8.98
C GLU A 278 16.30 -1.94 9.01
N GLN A 279 17.26 -1.04 8.74
CA GLN A 279 17.00 0.40 8.64
C GLN A 279 16.07 0.70 7.45
N ALA A 280 16.35 0.13 6.27
CA ALA A 280 15.52 0.32 5.10
C ALA A 280 14.08 -0.16 5.34
N ARG A 281 13.94 -1.37 5.88
CA ARG A 281 12.64 -1.95 6.26
C ARG A 281 11.88 -1.08 7.25
N LYS A 282 12.58 -0.44 8.19
CA LYS A 282 11.96 0.49 9.15
C LYS A 282 11.41 1.76 8.49
N TYR A 283 12.18 2.38 7.60
CA TYR A 283 11.72 3.57 6.88
C TYR A 283 10.53 3.26 5.96
N ILE A 284 10.60 2.14 5.24
CA ILE A 284 9.49 1.64 4.42
C ILE A 284 8.25 1.36 5.30
N SER A 285 8.44 0.70 6.45
CA SER A 285 7.36 0.41 7.40
C SER A 285 6.69 1.68 7.91
N SER A 286 7.43 2.79 8.03
CA SER A 286 6.82 4.09 8.33
C SER A 286 5.80 4.42 7.24
N SER A 287 6.20 4.48 5.97
CA SER A 287 5.27 4.74 4.86
C SER A 287 4.06 3.80 4.88
N HIS A 288 4.28 2.51 5.10
CA HIS A 288 3.20 1.52 5.18
C HIS A 288 2.23 1.80 6.33
N ALA A 289 2.72 2.20 7.51
CA ALA A 289 1.87 2.50 8.66
C ALA A 289 0.83 3.58 8.33
N LEU A 290 1.27 4.64 7.64
CA LEU A 290 0.40 5.73 7.23
C LEU A 290 -0.55 5.29 6.10
N GLN A 291 -0.08 4.50 5.15
CA GLN A 291 -0.92 3.95 4.08
C GLN A 291 -2.01 3.02 4.63
N VAL A 292 -1.70 2.20 5.62
CA VAL A 292 -2.67 1.34 6.32
C VAL A 292 -3.69 2.19 7.06
N LEU A 293 -3.26 3.26 7.73
CA LEU A 293 -4.16 4.19 8.41
C LEU A 293 -5.19 4.81 7.45
N TYR A 294 -4.81 5.04 6.20
CA TYR A 294 -5.69 5.54 5.15
C TYR A 294 -6.43 4.46 4.37
N GLY A 295 -6.29 3.18 4.73
CA GLY A 295 -6.93 2.08 4.00
C GLY A 295 -6.38 1.85 2.59
N LEU A 296 -5.17 2.36 2.30
CA LEU A 296 -4.51 2.22 0.98
C LEU A 296 -3.67 0.95 0.87
N ARG A 297 -3.46 0.25 1.99
CA ARG A 297 -2.64 -0.95 2.07
C ARG A 297 -3.11 -1.86 3.19
N CYS A 298 -3.00 -3.17 2.96
CA CYS A 298 -3.16 -4.15 4.03
C CYS A 298 -1.97 -4.05 5.02
N PRO A 299 -2.23 -4.15 6.33
CA PRO A 299 -1.16 -4.21 7.32
C PRO A 299 -0.28 -5.42 7.09
N ASN A 300 1.04 -5.23 7.18
CA ASN A 300 1.98 -6.34 7.18
C ASN A 300 2.26 -6.79 8.62
N ASN A 301 2.80 -8.01 8.78
CA ASN A 301 3.12 -8.57 10.09
C ASN A 301 4.04 -7.65 10.92
N HIS A 302 4.93 -6.89 10.26
CA HIS A 302 5.86 -5.98 10.93
C HIS A 302 5.18 -4.77 11.59
N LEU A 303 4.04 -4.33 11.06
CA LEU A 303 3.22 -3.30 11.67
C LEU A 303 2.31 -3.87 12.76
N ALA A 304 1.88 -5.13 12.61
CA ALA A 304 1.04 -5.84 13.57
C ALA A 304 1.76 -6.18 14.88
N ASP A 305 3.08 -6.41 14.82
CA ASP A 305 3.92 -6.67 16.01
C ASP A 305 4.14 -5.41 16.87
N GLY A 306 3.87 -4.22 16.33
CA GLY A 306 3.97 -2.96 17.07
C GLY A 306 2.78 -2.77 18.02
N ASN A 307 3.03 -2.14 19.19
CA ASN A 307 1.97 -1.63 20.08
C ASN A 307 1.21 -0.45 19.41
N SER A 308 0.59 -0.68 18.25
CA SER A 308 -0.26 0.30 17.59
C SER A 308 -1.67 0.19 18.14
N ALA A 309 -2.19 1.27 18.69
CA ALA A 309 -3.57 1.35 19.16
C ALA A 309 -4.60 1.17 18.03
N ILE A 310 -4.22 1.44 16.78
CA ILE A 310 -5.09 1.33 15.60
C ILE A 310 -5.02 -0.05 14.96
N LEU A 311 -3.84 -0.68 14.96
CA LEU A 311 -3.64 -2.01 14.35
C LEU A 311 -3.77 -3.16 15.35
N GLY A 312 -4.15 -2.88 16.61
CA GLY A 312 -4.34 -3.90 17.64
C GLY A 312 -5.26 -5.04 17.19
N ASN A 313 -6.32 -4.72 16.43
CA ASN A 313 -7.30 -5.70 15.94
C ASN A 313 -6.74 -6.58 14.80
N LEU A 314 -5.65 -6.15 14.15
CA LEU A 314 -4.97 -6.91 13.08
C LEU A 314 -3.89 -7.83 13.61
N LYS A 315 -3.31 -7.49 14.78
CA LYS A 315 -2.38 -8.34 15.51
C LYS A 315 -2.92 -9.75 15.72
N HIS A 316 -4.22 -9.86 15.96
CA HIS A 316 -4.86 -11.13 16.24
C HIS A 316 -5.54 -11.78 15.03
N ALA A 317 -5.44 -11.19 13.84
CA ALA A 317 -6.16 -11.70 12.68
C ALA A 317 -5.78 -13.16 12.34
N SER A 318 -4.49 -13.51 12.42
CA SER A 318 -4.03 -14.88 12.17
C SER A 318 -4.48 -15.87 13.27
N LEU A 319 -4.54 -15.42 14.52
CA LEU A 319 -5.06 -16.23 15.64
C LEU A 319 -6.56 -16.44 15.50
N ALA A 320 -7.30 -15.39 15.15
CA ALA A 320 -8.74 -15.46 14.98
C ALA A 320 -9.13 -16.34 13.78
N LEU A 321 -8.35 -16.36 12.69
CA LEU A 321 -8.57 -17.29 11.58
C LEU A 321 -8.31 -18.74 12.00
N LYS A 322 -7.27 -18.98 12.82
CA LYS A 322 -7.04 -20.32 13.40
C LYS A 322 -8.17 -20.75 14.31
N GLU A 323 -8.68 -19.86 15.15
CA GLU A 323 -9.85 -20.11 15.98
C GLU A 323 -11.08 -20.39 15.12
N ALA A 324 -11.31 -19.63 14.05
CA ALA A 324 -12.39 -19.87 13.11
C ALA A 324 -12.28 -21.27 12.49
N ARG A 325 -11.11 -21.64 11.93
CA ARG A 325 -10.84 -22.97 11.38
C ARG A 325 -11.11 -24.09 12.39
N PHE A 326 -10.79 -23.88 13.65
CA PHE A 326 -11.07 -24.84 14.72
C PHE A 326 -12.58 -24.92 15.02
N ARG A 327 -13.23 -23.78 15.24
CA ARG A 327 -14.63 -23.72 15.67
C ARG A 327 -15.62 -24.18 14.60
N ILE A 328 -15.38 -23.86 13.33
CA ILE A 328 -16.27 -24.34 12.26
C ILE A 328 -16.23 -25.87 12.12
N ARG A 329 -15.10 -26.49 12.50
CA ARG A 329 -15.01 -27.96 12.53
C ARG A 329 -15.87 -28.47 13.67
N GLU A 330 -15.65 -27.96 14.88
CA GLU A 330 -16.37 -28.41 16.08
C GLU A 330 -17.89 -28.16 16.00
N GLU A 331 -18.30 -26.93 15.69
CA GLU A 331 -19.70 -26.48 15.80
C GLU A 331 -20.52 -26.79 14.55
N TYR A 332 -19.91 -26.82 13.38
CA TYR A 332 -20.59 -27.13 12.12
C TYR A 332 -20.25 -28.52 11.58
N ASP A 333 -19.51 -29.33 12.34
CA ASP A 333 -19.12 -30.69 11.97
C ASP A 333 -18.49 -30.72 10.56
N LEU A 334 -17.56 -29.80 10.30
CA LEU A 334 -16.77 -29.69 9.05
C LEU A 334 -15.43 -30.45 9.15
N TYR A 335 -15.41 -31.55 9.90
CA TYR A 335 -14.28 -32.47 10.03
C TYR A 335 -14.78 -33.90 9.75
N ASN A 336 -14.02 -34.69 8.99
CA ASN A 336 -14.22 -36.14 8.75
C ASN A 336 -15.24 -36.61 7.69
N ALA A 337 -15.77 -35.74 6.83
CA ALA A 337 -16.58 -36.22 5.70
C ALA A 337 -15.74 -36.35 4.41
N HIS A 338 -16.14 -37.24 3.49
CA HIS A 338 -15.57 -37.24 2.13
C HIS A 338 -15.75 -35.84 1.51
N LEU A 339 -14.75 -35.33 0.79
CA LEU A 339 -14.72 -33.97 0.20
C LEU A 339 -16.07 -33.49 -0.38
N PRO A 340 -16.83 -34.29 -1.17
CA PRO A 340 -18.12 -33.83 -1.70
C PRO A 340 -19.19 -33.57 -0.63
N ALA A 341 -19.22 -34.38 0.44
CA ALA A 341 -20.16 -34.20 1.54
C ALA A 341 -19.76 -33.02 2.44
N MET A 342 -18.46 -32.73 2.58
CA MET A 342 -17.99 -31.52 3.25
C MET A 342 -18.39 -30.26 2.47
N SER A 343 -18.14 -30.24 1.16
CA SER A 343 -18.47 -29.10 0.30
C SER A 343 -19.97 -28.76 0.36
N GLY A 344 -20.86 -29.75 0.21
CA GLY A 344 -22.30 -29.51 0.33
C GLY A 344 -22.74 -29.01 1.72
N LYS A 345 -22.05 -29.43 2.79
CA LYS A 345 -22.33 -28.96 4.14
C LYS A 345 -21.82 -27.54 4.38
N ALA A 346 -20.61 -27.24 3.92
CA ALA A 346 -20.02 -25.91 3.99
C ALA A 346 -20.91 -24.89 3.24
N ALA A 347 -21.36 -25.21 2.03
CA ALA A 347 -22.33 -24.42 1.28
C ALA A 347 -23.62 -24.18 2.09
N GLY A 348 -24.17 -25.23 2.73
CA GLY A 348 -25.34 -25.11 3.59
C GLY A 348 -25.13 -24.18 4.81
N VAL A 349 -23.92 -24.17 5.38
CA VAL A 349 -23.56 -23.22 6.47
C VAL A 349 -23.45 -21.79 5.92
N LEU A 350 -22.89 -21.59 4.73
CA LEU A 350 -22.84 -20.27 4.09
C LEU A 350 -24.26 -19.74 3.80
N ASP A 351 -25.15 -20.59 3.29
CA ASP A 351 -26.54 -20.23 2.98
C ASP A 351 -27.35 -19.88 4.24
N THR A 352 -27.19 -20.68 5.29
CA THR A 352 -27.91 -20.47 6.56
C THR A 352 -27.27 -19.40 7.44
N ALA A 353 -25.99 -19.07 7.22
CA ALA A 353 -25.20 -18.06 7.91
C ALA A 353 -25.45 -17.96 9.44
N PRO A 354 -25.40 -19.08 10.19
CA PRO A 354 -25.77 -19.10 11.60
C PRO A 354 -24.89 -18.18 12.46
N TYR A 355 -23.65 -17.95 12.03
CA TYR A 355 -22.67 -17.07 12.68
C TYR A 355 -23.05 -15.58 12.68
N ILE A 356 -24.00 -15.11 11.86
CA ILE A 356 -24.33 -13.67 11.79
C ILE A 356 -25.81 -13.36 11.92
N ARG A 357 -26.69 -14.38 11.85
CA ARG A 357 -28.13 -14.17 11.96
C ARG A 357 -28.56 -13.83 13.38
N VAL A 358 -29.66 -13.09 13.47
CA VAL A 358 -30.35 -12.84 14.75
C VAL A 358 -31.35 -13.96 14.99
N LYS A 359 -31.15 -14.75 16.05
CA LYS A 359 -32.08 -15.81 16.46
C LYS A 359 -32.35 -15.70 17.95
N GLU A 360 -33.64 -15.69 18.31
CA GLU A 360 -34.07 -15.62 19.73
C GLU A 360 -33.50 -14.40 20.48
N GLY A 361 -33.30 -13.29 19.75
CA GLY A 361 -32.72 -12.08 20.33
C GLY A 361 -31.20 -12.12 20.50
N MET A 362 -30.51 -13.17 20.05
CA MET A 362 -29.05 -13.26 20.04
C MET A 362 -28.49 -13.07 18.63
N ILE A 363 -27.40 -12.32 18.51
CA ILE A 363 -26.68 -12.13 17.24
C ILE A 363 -25.58 -13.19 17.12
N GLY A 364 -25.67 -14.00 16.08
CA GLY A 364 -24.70 -15.05 15.79
C GLY A 364 -24.69 -16.18 16.81
N ASP A 365 -23.82 -17.16 16.56
CA ASP A 365 -23.64 -18.36 17.37
C ASP A 365 -22.31 -18.33 18.15
N GLU A 366 -21.93 -19.45 18.75
CA GLU A 366 -20.70 -19.56 19.55
C GLU A 366 -19.43 -19.32 18.71
N VAL A 367 -19.47 -19.66 17.41
CA VAL A 367 -18.35 -19.43 16.48
C VAL A 367 -18.05 -17.94 16.38
N LEU A 368 -19.07 -17.10 16.15
CA LEU A 368 -18.88 -15.64 16.11
C LEU A 368 -18.28 -15.11 17.40
N ARG A 369 -18.81 -15.55 18.55
CA ARG A 369 -18.36 -15.04 19.86
C ARG A 369 -16.89 -15.35 20.11
N ARG A 370 -16.48 -16.59 19.83
CA ARG A 370 -15.10 -17.05 20.02
C ARG A 370 -14.12 -16.35 19.08
N VAL A 371 -14.46 -16.29 17.80
CA VAL A 371 -13.62 -15.61 16.81
C VAL A 371 -13.53 -14.12 17.12
N LEU A 372 -14.65 -13.46 17.47
CA LEU A 372 -14.65 -12.04 17.84
C LEU A 372 -13.82 -11.77 19.10
N HIS A 373 -13.87 -12.66 20.10
CA HIS A 373 -12.99 -12.55 21.27
C HIS A 373 -11.52 -12.55 20.85
N VAL A 374 -11.12 -13.48 19.97
CA VAL A 374 -9.73 -13.53 19.51
C VAL A 374 -9.38 -12.31 18.66
N VAL A 375 -10.28 -11.80 17.81
CA VAL A 375 -10.04 -10.54 17.06
C VAL A 375 -9.70 -9.39 18.02
N LEU A 376 -10.47 -9.25 19.11
CA LEU A 376 -10.34 -8.14 20.05
C LEU A 376 -9.18 -8.31 21.03
N PHE A 377 -8.96 -9.52 21.55
CA PHE A 377 -8.09 -9.77 22.70
C PHE A 377 -6.95 -10.78 22.42
N GLY A 378 -6.95 -11.43 21.26
CA GLY A 378 -6.01 -12.50 20.94
C GLY A 378 -6.17 -13.67 21.90
N ASP A 379 -5.04 -14.20 22.37
CA ASP A 379 -4.99 -15.22 23.42
C ASP A 379 -5.11 -14.62 24.84
N SER A 380 -5.21 -13.29 24.94
CA SER A 380 -5.27 -12.58 26.22
C SER A 380 -6.69 -12.41 26.72
N LYS A 381 -6.81 -12.14 28.01
CA LYS A 381 -8.06 -11.73 28.65
C LYS A 381 -8.23 -10.21 28.52
N PRO A 382 -9.48 -9.72 28.36
CA PRO A 382 -9.77 -8.31 28.66
C PRO A 382 -9.27 -7.98 30.08
N SER A 383 -8.81 -6.76 30.32
CA SER A 383 -8.41 -6.36 31.68
C SER A 383 -9.61 -6.52 32.61
N VAL A 384 -9.37 -6.91 33.87
CA VAL A 384 -10.44 -7.06 34.89
C VAL A 384 -11.20 -5.74 35.11
N PHE A 385 -10.57 -4.62 34.78
CA PHE A 385 -11.16 -3.27 34.86
C PHE A 385 -11.75 -2.77 33.55
N ASP A 386 -11.51 -3.46 32.43
CA ASP A 386 -12.12 -3.10 31.17
C ASP A 386 -13.61 -3.48 31.23
N ARG A 387 -14.43 -2.62 30.65
CA ARG A 387 -15.84 -2.90 30.41
C ARG A 387 -16.04 -2.89 28.91
N PRO A 388 -16.98 -3.70 28.37
CA PRO A 388 -17.34 -3.53 26.97
C PRO A 388 -17.81 -2.09 26.73
N PRO A 389 -17.52 -1.51 25.56
CA PRO A 389 -17.93 -0.13 25.27
C PRO A 389 -19.46 0.01 25.42
N PRO A 390 -19.96 1.15 25.94
CA PRO A 390 -21.40 1.33 26.18
C PRO A 390 -22.26 1.27 24.91
N GLY A 391 -21.67 1.48 23.72
CA GLY A 391 -22.32 1.30 22.42
C GLY A 391 -21.97 -0.03 21.72
N GLY A 392 -21.38 -0.97 22.45
CA GLY A 392 -20.81 -2.21 21.94
C GLY A 392 -19.53 -2.01 21.12
N TYR A 393 -18.96 -3.11 20.65
CA TYR A 393 -17.79 -3.10 19.76
C TYR A 393 -18.11 -2.44 18.40
N LEU A 394 -17.05 -2.08 17.68
CA LEU A 394 -17.16 -1.47 16.36
C LEU A 394 -17.68 -2.50 15.35
N ILE A 395 -18.50 -2.04 14.39
CA ILE A 395 -19.02 -2.89 13.31
C ILE A 395 -17.87 -3.53 12.54
N THR A 396 -16.76 -2.82 12.36
CA THR A 396 -15.54 -3.28 11.70
C THR A 396 -14.88 -4.48 12.37
N ASP A 397 -14.98 -4.58 13.70
CA ASP A 397 -14.37 -5.69 14.46
C ASP A 397 -15.23 -6.95 14.31
N VAL A 398 -16.55 -6.78 14.40
CA VAL A 398 -17.51 -7.87 14.20
C VAL A 398 -17.50 -8.36 12.75
N SER A 399 -17.43 -7.45 11.77
CA SER A 399 -17.34 -7.83 10.35
C SER A 399 -16.08 -8.62 10.07
N ARG A 400 -14.95 -8.27 10.71
CA ARG A 400 -13.71 -9.02 10.57
C ARG A 400 -13.80 -10.44 11.10
N ALA A 401 -14.42 -10.63 12.26
CA ALA A 401 -14.67 -11.97 12.79
C ALA A 401 -15.54 -12.80 11.84
N VAL A 402 -16.60 -12.20 11.29
CA VAL A 402 -17.46 -12.83 10.27
C VAL A 402 -16.66 -13.23 9.03
N VAL A 403 -15.84 -12.33 8.48
CA VAL A 403 -15.04 -12.59 7.28
C VAL A 403 -14.10 -13.78 7.50
N GLN A 404 -13.49 -13.89 8.68
CA GLN A 404 -12.62 -15.03 9.00
C GLN A 404 -13.38 -16.34 9.15
N ILE A 405 -14.61 -16.31 9.62
CA ILE A 405 -15.49 -17.48 9.66
C ILE A 405 -15.85 -17.90 8.23
N ILE A 406 -16.27 -16.96 7.38
CA ILE A 406 -16.58 -17.22 5.97
C ILE A 406 -15.35 -17.77 5.25
N GLN A 407 -14.19 -17.13 5.41
CA GLN A 407 -12.93 -17.61 4.85
C GLN A 407 -12.67 -19.05 5.27
N ALA A 408 -12.73 -19.36 6.56
CA ALA A 408 -12.48 -20.71 7.04
C ALA A 408 -13.50 -21.75 6.45
N ILE A 409 -14.77 -21.36 6.26
CA ILE A 409 -15.79 -22.24 5.66
C ILE A 409 -15.50 -22.46 4.17
N GLU A 410 -15.21 -21.40 3.41
CA GLU A 410 -14.86 -21.49 1.99
C GLU A 410 -13.57 -22.32 1.78
N GLU A 411 -12.60 -22.25 2.70
CA GLU A 411 -11.41 -23.12 2.67
C GLU A 411 -11.78 -24.60 2.80
N GLN A 412 -12.79 -24.93 3.63
CA GLN A 412 -13.29 -26.30 3.74
C GLN A 412 -14.15 -26.72 2.53
N GLU A 413 -14.89 -25.78 1.94
CA GLU A 413 -15.71 -26.04 0.76
C GLU A 413 -14.87 -26.38 -0.47
N HIS A 414 -13.80 -25.61 -0.71
CA HIS A 414 -12.94 -25.74 -1.88
C HIS A 414 -11.71 -26.62 -1.65
N GLY A 415 -11.35 -26.88 -0.39
CA GLY A 415 -10.13 -27.62 -0.03
C GLY A 415 -8.84 -26.83 -0.31
N LEU A 416 -8.92 -25.51 -0.36
CA LEU A 416 -7.80 -24.59 -0.62
C LEU A 416 -7.65 -23.65 0.58
N GLU A 417 -6.43 -23.42 1.06
CA GLU A 417 -6.18 -22.38 2.07
C GLU A 417 -5.95 -21.03 1.38
N TYR A 418 -6.65 -19.98 1.82
CA TYR A 418 -6.47 -18.62 1.31
C TYR A 418 -5.46 -17.89 2.19
N ASP A 419 -4.40 -17.33 1.60
CA ASP A 419 -3.45 -16.47 2.31
C ASP A 419 -3.68 -15.01 1.94
N LEU A 420 -4.61 -14.36 2.66
CA LEU A 420 -4.92 -12.94 2.47
C LEU A 420 -3.79 -12.00 2.95
N THR A 421 -2.73 -12.54 3.57
CA THR A 421 -1.58 -11.74 4.01
C THR A 421 -0.52 -11.60 2.91
N ARG A 422 -0.48 -12.55 1.97
CA ARG A 422 0.41 -12.49 0.82
C ARG A 422 -0.35 -11.88 -0.35
N GLN A 423 0.21 -10.83 -0.95
CA GLN A 423 -0.32 -10.17 -2.17
C GLN A 423 -0.35 -11.08 -3.42
N THR A 424 -0.20 -12.40 -3.26
CA THR A 424 -0.16 -13.38 -4.34
C THR A 424 -1.54 -13.82 -4.81
N ASP A 425 -2.58 -13.67 -3.99
CA ASP A 425 -3.96 -14.05 -4.33
C ASP A 425 -4.87 -12.81 -4.38
N ILE A 426 -4.71 -12.03 -5.44
CA ILE A 426 -5.44 -10.76 -5.64
C ILE A 426 -6.95 -11.01 -5.72
N ASP A 427 -7.37 -12.10 -6.35
CA ASP A 427 -8.79 -12.44 -6.52
C ASP A 427 -9.43 -12.76 -5.17
N ALA A 428 -8.77 -13.55 -4.30
CA ALA A 428 -9.27 -13.78 -2.95
C ALA A 428 -9.31 -12.49 -2.12
N ILE A 429 -8.30 -11.62 -2.24
CA ILE A 429 -8.28 -10.32 -1.53
C ILE A 429 -9.50 -9.46 -1.95
N ILE A 430 -9.76 -9.37 -3.25
CA ILE A 430 -10.92 -8.62 -3.78
C ILE A 430 -12.23 -9.24 -3.28
N HIS A 431 -12.36 -10.57 -3.36
CA HIS A 431 -13.53 -11.30 -2.89
C HIS A 431 -13.81 -11.03 -1.41
N PHE A 432 -12.82 -11.21 -0.52
CA PHE A 432 -13.03 -11.02 0.91
C PHE A 432 -13.20 -9.54 1.32
N ASP A 433 -12.68 -8.58 0.55
CA ASP A 433 -13.00 -7.15 0.74
C ASP A 433 -14.48 -6.86 0.40
N GLU A 434 -15.02 -7.47 -0.65
CA GLU A 434 -16.45 -7.40 -0.95
C GLU A 434 -17.31 -8.09 0.11
N VAL A 435 -16.88 -9.25 0.62
CA VAL A 435 -17.55 -9.94 1.74
C VAL A 435 -17.54 -9.05 2.99
N GLU A 436 -16.41 -8.41 3.33
CA GLU A 436 -16.31 -7.50 4.47
C GLU A 436 -17.29 -6.33 4.33
N LYS A 437 -17.37 -5.68 3.15
CA LYS A 437 -18.32 -4.58 2.88
C LYS A 437 -19.79 -5.02 3.03
N LYS A 438 -20.13 -6.20 2.51
CA LYS A 438 -21.48 -6.78 2.65
C LYS A 438 -21.79 -7.06 4.13
N ALA A 439 -20.85 -7.66 4.85
CA ALA A 439 -20.98 -7.94 6.29
C ALA A 439 -21.14 -6.65 7.10
N GLN A 440 -20.34 -5.61 6.84
CA GLN A 440 -20.46 -4.30 7.52
C GLN A 440 -21.83 -3.67 7.30
N THR A 441 -22.34 -3.70 6.06
CA THR A 441 -23.67 -3.16 5.73
C THR A 441 -24.76 -3.90 6.49
N PHE A 442 -24.70 -5.23 6.50
CA PHE A 442 -25.67 -6.06 7.22
C PHE A 442 -25.60 -5.87 8.75
N LEU A 443 -24.40 -5.82 9.32
CA LEU A 443 -24.17 -5.59 10.74
C LEU A 443 -24.60 -4.19 11.18
N ALA A 444 -24.48 -3.18 10.31
CA ALA A 444 -25.01 -1.85 10.58
C ALA A 444 -26.54 -1.88 10.76
N THR A 445 -27.24 -2.61 9.88
CA THR A 445 -28.68 -2.84 10.02
C THR A 445 -29.00 -3.59 11.31
N ILE A 446 -28.30 -4.69 11.62
CA ILE A 446 -28.50 -5.43 12.88
C ILE A 446 -28.28 -4.54 14.11
N LYS A 447 -27.22 -3.73 14.12
CA LYS A 447 -26.91 -2.84 15.26
C LYS A 447 -28.01 -1.81 15.48
N ASN A 448 -28.60 -1.29 14.40
CA ASN A 448 -29.68 -0.31 14.45
C ASN A 448 -31.02 -0.96 14.88
N ASP A 449 -31.34 -2.14 14.34
CA ASP A 449 -32.61 -2.81 14.56
C ASP A 449 -32.65 -3.57 15.90
N PHE A 450 -31.50 -4.08 16.36
CA PHE A 450 -31.37 -4.91 17.55
C PHE A 450 -30.26 -4.42 18.50
N PRO A 451 -30.32 -3.15 18.99
CA PRO A 451 -29.25 -2.56 19.81
C PRO A 451 -29.03 -3.27 21.16
N LYS A 452 -30.08 -3.87 21.73
CA LYS A 452 -29.97 -4.67 22.97
C LYS A 452 -29.17 -5.95 22.73
N SER A 453 -29.54 -6.72 21.71
CA SER A 453 -28.83 -7.92 21.27
C SER A 453 -27.37 -7.63 20.89
N TRP A 454 -27.11 -6.47 20.27
CA TRP A 454 -25.75 -6.01 19.98
C TRP A 454 -24.93 -5.82 21.25
N THR A 455 -25.53 -5.18 22.25
CA THR A 455 -24.88 -4.94 23.54
C THR A 455 -24.64 -6.26 24.29
N GLU A 456 -25.60 -7.19 24.25
CA GLU A 456 -25.49 -8.52 24.84
C GLU A 456 -24.35 -9.34 24.20
N LEU A 457 -24.26 -9.37 22.87
CA LEU A 457 -23.12 -9.98 22.16
C LEU A 457 -21.79 -9.43 22.70
N CYS A 458 -21.70 -8.12 22.90
CA CYS A 458 -20.48 -7.49 23.38
C CYS A 458 -20.14 -7.90 24.83
N PHE A 459 -21.14 -8.00 25.70
CA PHE A 459 -20.97 -8.50 27.07
C PHE A 459 -20.53 -9.97 27.10
N GLU A 460 -21.15 -10.82 26.29
CA GLU A 460 -20.82 -12.24 26.21
C GLU A 460 -19.39 -12.44 25.72
N VAL A 461 -19.00 -11.75 24.65
CA VAL A 461 -17.65 -11.79 24.09
C VAL A 461 -16.62 -11.28 25.10
N HIS A 462 -16.93 -10.21 25.82
CA HIS A 462 -16.05 -9.72 26.90
C HIS A 462 -15.94 -10.73 28.07
N GLY A 463 -16.97 -11.53 28.30
CA GLY A 463 -17.07 -12.48 29.42
C GLY A 463 -16.59 -13.90 29.13
N LEU A 464 -16.27 -14.25 27.88
CA LEU A 464 -15.97 -15.63 27.45
C LEU A 464 -14.86 -16.33 28.24
N HIS A 465 -13.96 -15.58 28.86
CA HIS A 465 -12.85 -16.13 29.65
C HIS A 465 -13.18 -16.47 31.12
N GLN A 466 -14.39 -16.16 31.60
CA GLN A 466 -14.84 -16.55 32.95
C GLN A 466 -15.34 -18.00 33.02
N LYS A 467 -15.65 -18.61 31.87
CA LYS A 467 -15.88 -20.06 31.78
C LYS A 467 -14.55 -20.73 31.46
N ALA A 468 -13.81 -21.13 32.51
CA ALA A 468 -12.61 -21.94 32.32
C ALA A 468 -12.94 -23.15 31.42
N PRO A 469 -12.09 -23.50 30.43
CA PRO A 469 -12.20 -24.81 29.83
C PRO A 469 -11.98 -25.81 30.96
N SER A 470 -12.96 -26.71 31.17
CA SER A 470 -12.68 -27.95 31.88
C SER A 470 -11.43 -28.54 31.22
N THR A 471 -10.38 -28.76 32.00
CA THR A 471 -9.10 -29.32 31.57
C THR A 471 -9.31 -30.66 30.85
N GLY A 472 -9.63 -30.61 29.56
CA GLY A 472 -9.46 -31.69 28.62
C GLY A 472 -7.97 -31.75 28.33
N GLY A 473 -7.29 -32.73 28.93
CA GLY A 473 -5.85 -32.84 28.91
C GLY A 473 -5.27 -32.76 27.50
N GLU A 474 -4.10 -32.16 27.41
CA GLU A 474 -3.20 -32.22 26.26
C GLU A 474 -3.05 -33.67 25.79
N ARG A 475 -3.84 -34.07 24.80
CA ARG A 475 -3.50 -35.23 23.97
C ARG A 475 -2.58 -34.73 22.88
N CYS A 476 -1.29 -34.95 23.09
CA CYS A 476 -0.31 -35.03 22.00
C CYS A 476 -0.90 -35.93 20.90
N TRP A 477 -1.27 -35.34 19.77
CA TRP A 477 -1.61 -36.08 18.56
C TRP A 477 -0.32 -36.60 17.95
N ALA A 478 0.04 -37.84 18.28
CA ALA A 478 0.99 -38.60 17.50
C ALA A 478 0.40 -38.81 16.10
N LEU A 479 1.08 -38.27 15.08
CA LEU A 479 0.88 -38.60 13.68
C LEU A 479 0.99 -40.12 13.51
N ARG A 480 -0.15 -40.81 13.38
CA ARG A 480 -0.22 -42.19 12.88
C ARG A 480 -0.75 -42.15 11.45
N GLY A 481 0.10 -42.56 10.50
CA GLY A 481 -0.35 -42.75 9.12
C GLY A 481 0.74 -42.75 8.06
N ILE A 482 1.87 -43.43 8.26
CA ILE A 482 2.71 -43.93 7.15
C ILE A 482 2.94 -45.42 7.44
N PRO A 483 2.43 -46.36 6.61
CA PRO A 483 2.87 -47.74 6.63
C PRO A 483 4.20 -47.85 5.87
N GLY A 484 5.13 -48.63 6.42
CA GLY A 484 6.34 -49.07 5.73
C GLY A 484 6.07 -50.11 4.65
#